data_AF-A0A5C1A4M5-F1
#
_entry.id   AF-A0A5C1A4M5-F1
#
_cell.length_a   1.000
_cell.length_b   1.000
_cell.length_c   1.000
_cell.angle_alpha   90.00
_cell.angle_beta   90.00
_cell.angle_gamma   90.00
#
_symmetry.space_group_name_H-M   'P 1'
#
loop_
_entity.id
_entity.type
_entity.pdbx_description
1 polymer ?
#
loop_
_entity_poly.entity_id
_entity_poly.type
_entity_poly.pdbx_seq_one_letter_code
_entity_poly.pdbx_strand_id
1 'polypeptide(L)'
;MFTLLRRCWNDDTGAVVSVEILLTLSILIFGMIPGFVALRNSMNSALTSVANLLVAIIPSFTFSGFAITGTDQNNNPVTILQIGGVQFTPNRTYLTADQIAPEIIPPGETISPAP
;
A
#
# COMPACT_ATOMS: atom_id res chain seq x y z
N MET A 1 -19.68 -41.94 52.47
CA MET A 1 -20.10 -40.54 52.20
C MET A 1 -18.96 -39.67 51.67
N PHE A 2 -17.75 -39.73 52.26
CA PHE A 2 -16.57 -38.97 51.78
C PHE A 2 -16.13 -39.25 50.33
N THR A 3 -16.40 -40.44 49.80
CA THR A 3 -16.04 -40.83 48.42
C THR A 3 -16.81 -40.04 47.35
N LEU A 4 -18.03 -39.61 47.64
CA LEU A 4 -18.84 -38.78 46.72
C LEU A 4 -18.35 -37.33 46.70
N LEU A 5 -18.04 -36.76 47.88
CA LEU A 5 -17.45 -35.42 48.01
C LEU A 5 -16.11 -35.31 47.27
N ARG A 6 -15.27 -36.34 47.34
CA ARG A 6 -13.98 -36.39 46.63
C ARG A 6 -14.14 -36.47 45.11
N ARG A 7 -15.22 -37.08 44.63
CA ARG A 7 -15.56 -37.14 43.20
C ARG A 7 -16.09 -35.79 42.68
N CYS A 8 -16.97 -35.12 43.44
CA CYS A 8 -17.42 -33.76 43.10
C CYS A 8 -16.25 -32.76 43.05
N TRP A 9 -15.32 -32.83 44.01
CA TRP A 9 -14.14 -31.96 44.03
C TRP A 9 -13.22 -32.16 42.81
N ASN A 10 -13.09 -33.40 42.34
CA ASN A 10 -12.29 -33.73 41.15
C ASN A 10 -12.96 -33.27 39.85
N ASP A 11 -14.29 -33.10 39.86
CA ASP A 11 -15.08 -32.61 38.71
C ASP A 11 -14.98 -31.07 38.59
N ASP A 12 -15.06 -30.36 39.72
CA ASP A 12 -14.86 -28.90 39.76
C ASP A 12 -13.45 -28.46 39.33
N THR A 13 -12.45 -29.31 39.55
CA THR A 13 -11.08 -29.03 39.10
C THR A 13 -11.01 -28.87 37.57
N GLY A 14 -11.81 -29.64 36.81
CA GLY A 14 -11.95 -29.49 35.35
C GLY A 14 -12.77 -28.27 34.94
N ALA A 15 -13.79 -27.91 35.72
CA ALA A 15 -14.62 -26.73 35.48
C ALA A 15 -13.85 -25.42 35.67
N VAL A 16 -13.01 -25.32 36.72
CA VAL A 16 -12.18 -24.14 37.00
C VAL A 16 -11.16 -23.91 35.89
N VAL A 17 -10.47 -24.96 35.43
CA VAL A 17 -9.50 -24.86 34.33
C VAL A 17 -10.17 -24.43 33.02
N SER A 18 -11.37 -24.90 32.75
CA SER A 18 -12.13 -24.51 31.55
C SER A 18 -12.47 -23.02 31.54
N VAL A 19 -12.83 -22.46 32.70
CA VAL A 19 -13.10 -21.02 32.86
C VAL A 19 -11.83 -20.18 32.66
N GLU A 20 -10.69 -20.64 33.18
CA GLU A 20 -9.41 -19.93 33.04
C GLU A 20 -8.95 -19.84 31.57
N ILE A 21 -9.09 -20.94 30.83
CA ILE A 21 -8.78 -20.98 29.39
C ILE A 21 -9.75 -20.07 28.62
N LEU A 22 -11.04 -20.10 28.95
CA LEU A 22 -12.04 -19.27 28.29
C LEU A 22 -11.78 -17.78 28.52
N LEU A 23 -11.43 -17.40 29.75
CA LEU A 23 -11.08 -16.02 30.09
C LEU A 23 -9.83 -15.57 29.33
N THR A 24 -8.77 -16.38 29.32
CA THR A 24 -7.53 -16.07 28.60
C THR A 24 -7.75 -16.00 27.08
N LEU A 25 -8.52 -16.93 26.51
CA LEU A 25 -8.82 -16.98 25.09
C LEU A 25 -9.66 -15.77 24.64
N SER A 26 -10.61 -15.32 25.46
CA SER A 26 -11.43 -14.15 25.15
C SER A 26 -10.58 -12.87 25.04
N ILE A 27 -9.67 -12.66 25.99
CA ILE A 27 -8.76 -11.51 25.99
C ILE A 27 -7.78 -11.61 24.81
N LEU A 28 -7.30 -12.82 24.50
CA LEU A 28 -6.45 -13.07 23.33
C LEU A 28 -7.15 -12.67 22.03
N ILE A 29 -8.40 -13.09 21.83
CA ILE A 29 -9.17 -12.77 20.61
C ILE A 29 -9.43 -11.26 20.51
N PHE A 30 -9.74 -10.60 21.63
CA PHE A 30 -9.91 -9.15 21.66
C PHE A 30 -8.65 -8.37 21.28
N GLY A 31 -7.46 -8.89 21.57
CA GLY A 31 -6.20 -8.31 21.10
C GLY A 31 -5.88 -8.69 19.64
N MET A 32 -6.16 -9.94 19.25
CA MET A 32 -5.76 -10.49 17.96
C MET A 32 -6.54 -9.87 16.80
N ILE A 33 -7.85 -9.63 16.94
CA ILE A 33 -8.68 -9.04 15.88
C ILE A 33 -8.17 -7.65 15.46
N PRO A 34 -8.07 -6.64 16.36
CA PRO A 34 -7.53 -5.33 15.99
C PRO A 34 -6.04 -5.40 15.64
N GLY A 35 -5.27 -6.33 16.23
CA GLY A 35 -3.87 -6.58 15.87
C GLY A 35 -3.71 -7.00 14.40
N PHE A 36 -4.56 -7.89 13.89
CA PHE A 36 -4.55 -8.30 12.49
C PHE A 36 -5.08 -7.22 11.55
N VAL A 37 -6.03 -6.39 11.98
CA VAL A 37 -6.46 -5.21 11.21
C VAL A 37 -5.30 -4.22 11.06
N ALA A 38 -4.56 -3.95 12.13
CA ALA A 38 -3.38 -3.09 12.07
C ALA A 38 -2.28 -3.67 11.17
N LEU A 39 -2.04 -4.99 11.24
CA LEU A 39 -1.08 -5.68 10.38
C LEU A 39 -1.47 -5.56 8.89
N ARG A 40 -2.73 -5.79 8.55
CA ARG A 40 -3.25 -5.62 7.18
C ARG A 40 -3.00 -4.19 6.68
N ASN A 41 -3.32 -3.18 7.49
CA ASN A 41 -3.18 -1.79 7.10
C ASN A 41 -1.70 -1.41 6.88
N SER A 42 -0.82 -1.89 7.76
CA SER A 42 0.63 -1.70 7.63
C SER A 42 1.17 -2.36 6.35
N MET A 43 0.75 -3.59 6.06
CA MET A 43 1.18 -4.31 4.86
C MET A 43 0.67 -3.63 3.57
N ASN A 44 -0.57 -3.14 3.56
CA ASN A 44 -1.12 -2.40 2.43
C ASN A 44 -0.32 -1.11 2.18
N SER A 45 -0.02 -0.36 3.25
CA SER A 45 0.83 0.84 3.17
C SER A 45 2.23 0.53 2.64
N ALA A 46 2.83 -0.60 3.06
CA ALA A 46 4.14 -1.02 2.59
C ALA A 46 4.11 -1.38 1.09
N LEU A 47 3.12 -2.13 0.64
CA LEU A 47 2.95 -2.49 -0.77
C LEU A 47 2.73 -1.26 -1.66
N THR A 48 1.92 -0.30 -1.21
CA THR A 48 1.75 0.96 -1.95
C THR A 48 3.05 1.75 -2.04
N SER A 49 3.83 1.81 -0.95
CA SER A 49 5.14 2.47 -0.97
C SER A 49 6.07 1.81 -1.99
N VAL A 50 6.11 0.48 -2.03
CA VAL A 50 6.88 -0.28 -3.04
C VAL A 50 6.37 -0.01 -4.46
N ALA A 51 5.05 0.04 -4.66
CA ALA A 51 4.46 0.34 -5.97
C ALA A 51 4.83 1.76 -6.45
N ASN A 52 4.77 2.75 -5.56
CA ASN A 52 5.16 4.13 -5.86
C ASN A 52 6.66 4.24 -6.14
N LEU A 53 7.49 3.49 -5.42
CA LEU A 53 8.93 3.42 -5.68
C LEU A 53 9.22 2.77 -7.04
N LEU A 54 8.49 1.73 -7.41
CA LEU A 54 8.60 1.11 -8.73
C LEU A 54 8.18 2.07 -9.84
N VAL A 55 7.11 2.84 -9.64
CA VAL A 55 6.73 3.89 -10.59
C VAL A 55 7.81 4.95 -10.67
N ALA A 56 8.46 5.34 -9.57
CA ALA A 56 9.50 6.36 -9.53
C ALA A 56 10.82 5.93 -10.20
N ILE A 57 11.14 4.63 -10.21
CA ILE A 57 12.41 4.14 -10.77
C ILE A 57 12.46 4.14 -12.30
N ILE A 58 11.30 4.23 -12.98
CA ILE A 58 11.25 4.25 -14.45
C ILE A 58 12.06 5.47 -14.94
N PRO A 59 13.14 5.30 -15.71
CA PRO A 59 13.99 6.42 -16.11
C PRO A 59 13.31 7.28 -17.19
N SER A 60 13.43 8.60 -17.08
CA SER A 60 13.09 9.53 -18.16
C SER A 60 14.32 9.77 -19.03
N PHE A 61 14.17 9.71 -20.35
CA PHE A 61 15.26 9.91 -21.28
C PHE A 61 15.03 11.14 -22.16
N THR A 62 16.10 11.92 -22.32
CA THR A 62 16.14 13.10 -23.17
C THR A 62 17.25 12.91 -24.18
N PHE A 63 16.90 13.05 -25.46
CA PHE A 63 17.85 13.17 -26.55
C PHE A 63 18.01 14.65 -26.88
N SER A 64 19.23 15.17 -26.77
CA SER A 64 19.53 16.54 -27.21
C SER A 64 19.47 16.62 -28.72
N GLY A 65 18.84 17.68 -29.22
CA GLY A 65 18.93 18.05 -30.62
C GLY A 65 20.34 18.53 -30.98
N PHE A 66 20.62 18.57 -32.27
CA PHE A 66 21.86 19.13 -32.81
C PHE A 66 21.53 20.14 -33.91
N ALA A 67 22.27 21.25 -33.91
CA ALA A 67 22.14 22.32 -34.88
C ALA A 67 23.50 22.61 -35.51
N ILE A 68 23.54 22.63 -36.83
CA ILE A 68 24.71 23.04 -37.62
C ILE A 68 24.54 24.53 -37.90
N THR A 69 25.43 25.33 -37.34
CA THR A 69 25.50 26.77 -37.62
C THR A 69 26.64 27.04 -38.58
N GLY A 70 26.40 27.88 -39.57
CA GLY A 70 27.45 28.47 -40.39
C GLY A 70 27.23 29.97 -40.52
N THR A 71 27.95 30.60 -41.43
CA THR A 71 27.82 32.02 -41.75
C THR A 71 27.09 32.23 -43.07
N ASP A 72 26.21 33.23 -43.11
CA ASP A 72 25.65 33.72 -44.37
C ASP A 72 26.70 34.51 -45.18
N GLN A 73 26.32 34.98 -46.38
CA GLN A 73 27.20 35.77 -47.24
C GLN A 73 27.65 37.12 -46.64
N ASN A 74 26.99 37.57 -45.57
CA ASN A 74 27.27 38.81 -44.85
C ASN A 74 28.01 38.55 -43.52
N ASN A 75 28.57 37.34 -43.34
CA ASN A 75 29.27 36.92 -42.14
C ASN A 75 28.41 36.86 -40.86
N ASN A 76 27.08 36.81 -40.97
CA ASN A 76 26.17 36.62 -39.85
C ASN A 76 25.96 35.13 -39.54
N PRO A 77 25.85 34.73 -38.27
CA PRO A 77 25.58 33.35 -37.91
C PRO A 77 24.16 32.92 -38.33
N VAL A 78 24.04 31.80 -39.05
CA VAL A 78 22.79 31.19 -39.51
C VAL A 78 22.79 29.69 -39.22
N THR A 79 21.68 29.18 -38.70
CA THR A 79 21.47 27.73 -38.53
C THR A 79 21.05 27.11 -39.87
N ILE A 80 21.90 26.22 -40.39
CA ILE A 80 21.75 25.59 -41.71
C ILE A 80 20.87 24.35 -41.60
N LEU A 81 21.04 23.58 -40.52
CA LEU A 81 20.25 22.38 -40.23
C LEU A 81 20.04 22.29 -38.73
N GLN A 82 18.82 21.94 -38.31
CA GLN A 82 18.50 21.69 -36.91
C GLN A 82 17.63 20.44 -36.83
N ILE A 83 18.06 19.47 -36.02
CA ILE A 83 17.21 18.37 -35.56
C ILE A 83 16.82 18.66 -34.11
N GLY A 84 15.52 18.72 -33.83
CA GLY A 84 15.00 18.92 -32.49
C GLY A 84 15.30 17.72 -31.58
N GLY A 85 15.56 18.00 -30.30
CA GLY A 85 15.64 16.95 -29.28
C GLY A 85 14.28 16.32 -28.99
N VAL A 86 14.27 15.11 -28.42
CA VAL A 86 13.05 14.44 -27.98
C VAL A 86 13.19 14.11 -26.50
N GLN A 87 12.21 14.51 -25.70
CA GLN A 87 12.11 14.18 -24.29
C GLN A 87 10.94 13.23 -24.07
N PHE A 88 11.21 12.07 -23.46
CA PHE A 88 10.19 11.14 -23.03
C PHE A 88 10.08 11.18 -21.51
N THR A 89 9.03 11.84 -21.04
CA THR A 89 8.68 11.90 -19.62
C THR A 89 7.45 11.01 -19.38
N PRO A 90 7.56 9.96 -18.55
CA PRO A 90 6.39 9.15 -18.23
C PRO A 90 5.39 9.95 -17.38
N ASN A 91 4.10 9.84 -17.68
CA ASN A 91 3.03 10.34 -16.81
C ASN A 91 2.97 9.44 -15.57
N ARG A 92 3.53 9.89 -14.44
CA ARG A 92 3.56 9.10 -13.20
C ARG A 92 2.33 9.42 -12.36
N THR A 93 1.49 8.41 -12.15
CA THR A 93 0.38 8.47 -11.19
C THR A 93 0.80 7.72 -9.93
N TYR A 94 0.86 8.41 -8.79
CA TYR A 94 1.16 7.81 -7.50
C TYR A 94 -0.11 7.43 -6.77
N LEU A 95 -0.09 6.31 -6.07
CA LEU A 95 -1.20 5.90 -5.21
C LEU A 95 -1.19 6.72 -3.92
N THR A 96 -2.30 7.39 -3.59
CA THR A 96 -2.48 8.19 -2.37
C THR A 96 -3.25 7.42 -1.28
N ALA A 97 -3.19 7.92 -0.03
CA ALA A 97 -3.80 7.26 1.14
C ALA A 97 -5.29 6.90 0.95
N ASP A 98 -6.04 7.73 0.23
CA ASP A 98 -7.47 7.53 -0.03
C ASP A 98 -7.74 6.37 -1.00
N GLN A 99 -6.82 6.08 -1.92
CA GLN A 99 -6.95 4.96 -2.89
C GLN A 99 -6.57 3.60 -2.27
N ILE A 100 -6.03 3.61 -1.05
CA ILE A 100 -5.52 2.44 -0.33
C ILE A 100 -6.49 2.06 0.80
N ALA A 101 -7.31 3.02 1.24
CA ALA A 101 -8.39 2.78 2.18
C ALA A 101 -9.54 2.00 1.51
N PRO A 102 -10.16 1.02 2.19
CA PRO A 102 -11.41 0.44 1.70
C PRO A 102 -12.46 1.55 1.59
N GLU A 103 -13.04 1.72 0.41
CA GLU A 103 -14.13 2.68 0.22
C GLU A 103 -15.36 2.21 0.99
N ILE A 104 -15.73 2.97 2.02
CA ILE A 104 -16.97 2.71 2.78
C ILE A 104 -18.09 3.34 1.96
N ILE A 105 -18.68 2.56 1.05
CA ILE A 105 -19.77 3.02 0.20
C ILE A 105 -21.06 3.07 1.04
N PRO A 106 -21.67 4.27 1.23
CA PRO A 106 -22.99 4.36 1.84
C PRO A 106 -24.03 3.62 0.98
N PRO A 107 -25.08 3.02 1.57
CA PRO A 107 -26.10 2.31 0.80
C PRO A 107 -26.73 3.25 -0.25
N GLY A 108 -26.59 2.91 -1.54
CA GLY A 108 -27.20 3.65 -2.66
C GLY A 108 -26.24 4.50 -3.49
N GLU A 109 -24.98 4.67 -3.06
CA GLU A 109 -23.96 5.36 -3.85
C GLU A 109 -23.15 4.36 -4.70
N THR A 110 -22.79 4.75 -5.92
CA THR A 110 -21.91 3.96 -6.79
C THR A 110 -20.60 4.71 -6.96
N ILE A 111 -19.48 4.00 -6.86
CA ILE A 111 -18.17 4.57 -7.16
C ILE A 111 -18.10 4.87 -8.65
N SER A 112 -17.69 6.09 -9.01
CA SER A 112 -17.36 6.40 -10.40
C SER A 112 -16.13 5.57 -10.79
N PRO A 113 -16.07 5.00 -12.01
CA PRO A 113 -14.91 4.24 -12.46
C PRO A 113 -13.66 5.12 -12.33
N ALA A 114 -12.57 4.54 -11.84
CA ALA A 114 -11.27 5.20 -11.79
C ALA A 114 -10.90 5.74 -13.20
N PRO A 115 -10.32 6.95 -13.32
CA PRO A 115 -9.79 7.44 -14.58
C PRO A 115 -8.62 6.59 -15.10
#